data_AF-A0A961I3A7-F1
#
_entry.id   AF-A0A961I3A7-F1
#
_cell.length_a   1.000
_cell.length_b   1.000
_cell.length_c   1.000
_cell.angle_alpha   90.00
_cell.angle_beta   90.00
_cell.angle_gamma   90.00
#
_symmetry.space_group_name_H-M   'P 1'
#
loop_
_entity.id
_entity.type
_entity.pdbx_description
1 polymer ?
#
loop_
_entity_poly.entity_id
_entity_poly.type
_entity_poly.pdbx_seq_one_letter_code
_entity_poly.pdbx_strand_id
1 'polypeptide(L)'
;DYFKKEEDLIKYFELMLDREGVFLFGSTISIKGVDGFRNLLLKKRWIYDQDVKQYLRDPFYQESINYFKSLQLIDLCSDIDYDATIENIKKHGENINEMELDWSITIRLYGLDRQRDDFIRNLVEFLLSKQNLTGHTFNIYTCLKELAINAGKANYKHLFTRSLNYDESRDDSGYRDVLEQFKKEIEEHGDRNLVQMARESDLFYDIVFKSNPNSFSIWVCNYIPISRVEKERLITRLNLNHFDMEHAFDQGDDLNEGAGLGLNLIMKILDSYGVRQEPIRVVFYPDATKIGFVLKRENMPATAPRSA
;
A
#
# COMPACT_ATOMS: atom_id res chain seq x y z
N ASP A 1 1.31 -1.38 -37.77
CA ASP A 1 1.02 -0.44 -36.66
C ASP A 1 -0.42 0.04 -36.72
N TYR A 2 -1.33 -0.70 -36.09
CA TYR A 2 -2.77 -0.37 -36.08
C TYR A 2 -3.18 0.50 -34.88
N PHE A 3 -2.37 0.58 -33.83
CA PHE A 3 -2.65 1.36 -32.62
C PHE A 3 -1.59 2.44 -32.43
N LYS A 4 -2.02 3.67 -32.18
CA LYS A 4 -1.15 4.84 -32.01
C LYS A 4 -0.74 5.09 -30.55
N LYS A 5 -1.51 4.58 -29.59
CA LYS A 5 -1.23 4.66 -28.15
C LYS A 5 -1.34 3.27 -27.52
N GLU A 6 -0.53 3.02 -26.51
CA GLU A 6 -0.46 1.70 -25.84
C GLU A 6 -1.78 1.40 -25.10
N GLU A 7 -2.46 2.42 -24.55
CA GLU A 7 -3.75 2.27 -23.86
C GLU A 7 -4.87 1.81 -24.81
N ASP A 8 -4.83 2.21 -26.08
CA ASP A 8 -5.84 1.82 -27.09
C ASP A 8 -5.73 0.34 -27.46
N LEU A 9 -4.51 -0.21 -27.42
CA LEU A 9 -4.24 -1.65 -27.64
C LEU A 9 -4.75 -2.49 -26.47
N ILE A 10 -4.48 -2.07 -25.22
CA ILE A 10 -4.94 -2.77 -24.02
C ILE A 10 -6.48 -2.76 -23.95
N LYS A 11 -7.10 -1.60 -24.20
CA LYS A 11 -8.56 -1.45 -24.22
C LYS A 11 -9.23 -2.31 -25.30
N TYR A 12 -8.58 -2.48 -26.46
CA TYR A 12 -9.04 -3.41 -27.50
C TYR A 12 -8.98 -4.87 -27.04
N PHE A 13 -7.95 -5.27 -26.30
CA PHE A 13 -7.82 -6.63 -25.77
C PHE A 13 -8.78 -6.92 -24.60
N GLU A 14 -9.05 -5.93 -23.74
CA GLU A 14 -10.10 -6.03 -22.72
C GLU A 14 -11.47 -6.27 -23.37
N LEU A 15 -11.78 -5.54 -24.45
CA LEU A 15 -12.99 -5.74 -25.25
C LEU A 15 -13.04 -7.12 -25.93
N MET A 16 -11.90 -7.69 -26.36
CA MET A 16 -11.85 -9.04 -26.93
C MET A 16 -12.06 -10.13 -25.88
N LEU A 17 -11.47 -9.99 -24.69
CA LEU A 17 -11.63 -10.93 -23.57
C LEU A 17 -13.06 -10.92 -23.01
N ASP A 18 -13.68 -9.75 -22.95
CA ASP A 18 -15.05 -9.58 -22.49
C ASP A 18 -16.08 -10.15 -23.49
N ARG A 19 -15.77 -10.13 -24.81
CA ARG A 19 -16.67 -10.58 -25.87
C ARG A 19 -16.46 -12.01 -26.38
N GLU A 20 -15.29 -12.63 -26.19
CA GLU A 20 -14.98 -13.98 -26.71
C GLU A 20 -14.22 -14.88 -25.71
N GLY A 21 -14.54 -14.77 -24.41
CA GLY A 21 -13.90 -15.49 -23.30
C GLY A 21 -13.94 -17.03 -23.31
N VAL A 22 -14.31 -17.70 -24.42
CA VAL A 22 -14.29 -19.17 -24.54
C VAL A 22 -13.24 -19.67 -25.55
N PHE A 23 -12.82 -18.86 -26.53
CA PHE A 23 -12.00 -19.36 -27.64
C PHE A 23 -10.48 -19.14 -27.44
N LEU A 24 -10.03 -18.17 -26.66
CA LEU A 24 -8.60 -17.83 -26.55
C LEU A 24 -7.79 -18.75 -25.63
N PHE A 25 -8.42 -19.39 -24.64
CA PHE A 25 -7.76 -20.35 -23.73
C PHE A 25 -8.07 -21.81 -24.04
N GLY A 26 -8.87 -22.08 -25.07
CA GLY A 26 -9.38 -23.43 -25.39
C GLY A 26 -9.49 -23.77 -26.87
N SER A 27 -8.95 -22.98 -27.81
CA SER A 27 -9.02 -23.32 -29.24
C SER A 27 -7.69 -23.18 -29.99
N THR A 28 -7.62 -23.93 -31.07
CA THR A 28 -6.53 -24.15 -32.05
C THR A 28 -6.14 -22.91 -32.87
N ILE A 29 -6.15 -21.71 -32.28
CA ILE A 29 -5.67 -20.49 -32.95
C ILE A 29 -4.24 -20.19 -32.48
N SER A 30 -3.28 -20.48 -33.35
CA SER A 30 -1.88 -20.09 -33.18
C SER A 30 -1.74 -18.57 -33.41
N ILE A 31 -1.80 -17.79 -32.33
CA ILE A 31 -1.37 -16.39 -32.37
C ILE A 31 0.16 -16.39 -32.36
N LYS A 32 0.79 -16.09 -33.50
CA LYS A 32 2.24 -15.89 -33.56
C LYS A 32 2.64 -14.71 -32.67
N GLY A 33 3.59 -14.93 -31.77
CA GLY A 33 4.13 -13.89 -30.91
C GLY A 33 3.61 -13.86 -29.48
N VAL A 34 2.88 -14.90 -29.02
CA VAL A 34 2.45 -15.04 -27.60
C VAL A 34 3.63 -14.89 -26.64
N ASP A 35 4.77 -15.49 -26.93
CA ASP A 35 5.96 -15.34 -26.10
C ASP A 35 6.58 -13.95 -26.22
N GLY A 36 6.57 -13.35 -27.43
CA GLY A 36 6.97 -11.96 -27.63
C GLY A 36 6.07 -10.96 -26.90
N PHE A 37 4.78 -11.28 -26.78
CA PHE A 37 3.75 -10.47 -26.12
C PHE A 37 3.77 -10.66 -24.60
N ARG A 38 3.91 -11.89 -24.09
CA ARG A 38 4.22 -12.15 -22.67
C ARG A 38 5.51 -11.44 -22.28
N ASN A 39 6.54 -11.51 -23.11
CA ASN A 39 7.77 -10.76 -22.89
C ASN A 39 7.55 -9.25 -22.95
N LEU A 40 6.60 -8.74 -23.76
CA LEU A 40 6.25 -7.31 -23.79
C LEU A 40 5.49 -6.88 -22.53
N LEU A 41 4.52 -7.67 -22.06
CA LEU A 41 3.76 -7.43 -20.82
C LEU A 41 4.67 -7.49 -19.59
N LEU A 42 5.57 -8.48 -19.54
CA LEU A 42 6.62 -8.58 -18.53
C LEU A 42 7.58 -7.39 -18.61
N LYS A 43 8.02 -7.01 -19.82
CA LYS A 43 8.89 -5.84 -20.05
C LYS A 43 8.21 -4.51 -19.68
N LYS A 44 6.89 -4.44 -19.75
CA LYS A 44 6.08 -3.22 -19.53
C LYS A 44 5.28 -3.22 -18.23
N ARG A 45 5.46 -4.24 -17.38
CA ARG A 45 5.00 -4.29 -15.98
C ARG A 45 3.47 -4.30 -15.88
N TRP A 46 2.77 -5.10 -16.67
CA TRP A 46 1.31 -5.28 -16.57
C TRP A 46 0.96 -6.67 -16.01
N ILE A 47 0.05 -6.72 -15.03
CA ILE A 47 -0.47 -7.91 -14.34
C ILE A 47 -1.93 -8.10 -14.75
N TYR A 48 -2.32 -9.31 -15.12
CA TYR A 48 -3.73 -9.64 -15.40
C TYR A 48 -4.41 -10.14 -14.12
N ASP A 49 -5.51 -9.51 -13.72
CA ASP A 49 -6.37 -9.96 -12.62
C ASP A 49 -7.57 -10.73 -13.20
N GLN A 50 -7.71 -11.99 -12.78
CA GLN A 50 -8.75 -12.90 -13.30
C GLN A 50 -10.14 -12.62 -12.72
N ASP A 51 -10.23 -12.06 -11.52
CA ASP A 51 -11.50 -11.82 -10.84
C ASP A 51 -12.21 -10.59 -11.44
N VAL A 52 -11.43 -9.56 -11.79
CA VAL A 52 -11.95 -8.34 -12.43
C VAL A 52 -11.76 -8.32 -13.95
N LYS A 53 -11.09 -9.32 -14.52
CA LYS A 53 -10.78 -9.47 -15.95
C LYS A 53 -10.07 -8.25 -16.57
N GLN A 54 -9.23 -7.55 -15.80
CA GLN A 54 -8.53 -6.33 -16.23
C GLN A 54 -7.01 -6.49 -16.14
N TYR A 55 -6.29 -5.72 -16.96
CA TYR A 55 -4.85 -5.59 -16.83
C TYR A 55 -4.52 -4.38 -15.95
N LEU A 56 -3.79 -4.62 -14.86
CA LEU A 56 -3.29 -3.61 -13.93
C LEU A 56 -1.81 -3.37 -14.20
N ARG A 57 -1.39 -2.11 -14.32
CA ARG A 57 0.04 -1.80 -14.43
C ARG A 57 0.67 -1.87 -13.04
N ASP A 58 1.65 -2.75 -12.85
CA ASP A 58 2.51 -2.82 -11.68
C ASP A 58 3.53 -1.68 -11.71
N PRO A 59 3.39 -0.64 -10.86
CA PRO A 59 4.39 0.42 -10.79
C PRO A 59 5.63 0.01 -9.97
N PHE A 60 5.72 -1.23 -9.49
CA PHE A 60 6.67 -1.69 -8.47
C PHE A 60 7.62 -2.81 -8.87
N TYR A 61 7.67 -3.24 -10.13
CA TYR A 61 8.73 -4.14 -10.59
C TYR A 61 10.09 -3.59 -10.14
N GLN A 62 10.80 -4.35 -9.30
CA GLN A 62 12.00 -3.90 -8.58
C GLN A 62 13.04 -3.36 -9.57
N GLU A 63 13.26 -2.05 -9.57
CA GLU A 63 14.57 -1.52 -9.91
C GLU A 63 15.41 -1.65 -8.65
N SER A 64 16.34 -2.61 -8.69
CA SER A 64 17.37 -2.83 -7.67
C SER A 64 18.36 -1.65 -7.69
N ILE A 65 17.93 -0.50 -7.18
CA ILE A 65 18.81 0.64 -6.94
C ILE A 65 18.76 0.90 -5.43
N ASN A 66 19.86 0.56 -4.77
CA ASN A 66 19.99 0.63 -3.32
C ASN A 66 21.21 1.46 -2.95
N TYR A 67 20.98 2.63 -2.37
CA TYR A 67 22.02 3.58 -1.97
C TYR A 67 22.68 3.19 -0.65
N PHE A 68 21.93 2.61 0.27
CA PHE A 68 22.53 1.83 1.36
C PHE A 68 22.87 0.46 0.80
N LYS A 69 24.03 0.27 0.16
CA LYS A 69 24.46 -1.03 -0.39
C LYS A 69 24.27 -2.24 0.57
N SER A 70 24.04 -1.99 1.87
CA SER A 70 23.76 -2.96 2.93
C SER A 70 22.36 -2.93 3.59
N LEU A 71 21.48 -1.94 3.34
CA LEU A 71 20.21 -1.78 4.10
C LEU A 71 18.98 -1.75 3.19
N GLN A 72 18.44 -2.93 2.84
CA GLN A 72 17.20 -3.08 2.06
C GLN A 72 15.95 -3.22 2.94
N LEU A 73 16.16 -3.74 4.15
CA LEU A 73 15.11 -4.16 5.07
C LEU A 73 15.57 -3.84 6.51
N ILE A 74 14.69 -3.18 7.26
CA ILE A 74 14.78 -3.03 8.70
C ILE A 74 13.69 -3.93 9.28
N ASP A 75 14.10 -5.05 9.88
CA ASP A 75 13.18 -5.99 10.49
C ASP A 75 12.93 -5.63 11.96
N LEU A 76 11.77 -5.05 12.24
CA LEU A 76 11.31 -4.71 13.60
C LEU A 76 10.47 -5.84 14.23
N CYS A 77 10.32 -6.98 13.55
CA CYS A 77 9.75 -8.19 14.14
C CYS A 77 10.74 -8.87 15.09
N SER A 78 12.04 -8.69 14.85
CA SER A 78 13.14 -9.17 15.68
C SER A 78 13.44 -8.21 16.85
N ASP A 79 14.01 -8.73 17.94
CA ASP A 79 14.51 -7.89 19.03
C ASP A 79 15.77 -7.15 18.57
N ILE A 80 15.64 -5.83 18.37
CA ILE A 80 16.74 -4.96 17.96
C ILE A 80 16.94 -3.82 18.96
N ASP A 81 18.17 -3.33 19.04
CA ASP A 81 18.48 -2.08 19.72
C ASP A 81 18.13 -0.91 18.80
N TYR A 82 16.98 -0.28 19.04
CA TYR A 82 16.46 0.81 18.21
C TYR A 82 17.41 2.03 18.19
N ASP A 83 18.00 2.37 19.33
CA ASP A 83 18.88 3.54 19.47
C ASP A 83 20.21 3.31 18.75
N ALA A 84 20.84 2.16 18.98
CA ALA A 84 22.07 1.80 18.27
C ALA A 84 21.82 1.67 16.75
N THR A 85 20.66 1.14 16.35
CA THR A 85 20.31 0.99 14.93
C THR A 85 20.14 2.36 14.26
N ILE A 86 19.41 3.30 14.87
CA ILE A 86 19.23 4.63 14.29
C ILE A 86 20.53 5.42 14.26
N GLU A 87 21.39 5.31 15.27
CA GLU A 87 22.73 5.91 15.27
C GLU A 87 23.61 5.35 14.15
N ASN A 88 23.59 4.03 13.96
CA ASN A 88 24.31 3.39 12.87
C ASN A 88 23.81 3.87 11.49
N ILE A 89 22.49 3.97 11.29
CA ILE A 89 21.90 4.50 10.05
C ILE A 89 22.35 5.95 9.82
N LYS A 90 22.29 6.78 10.87
CA LYS A 90 22.72 8.18 10.82
C LYS A 90 24.18 8.31 10.41
N LYS A 91 25.07 7.58 11.08
CA LYS A 91 26.52 7.58 10.81
C LYS A 91 26.86 7.13 9.39
N HIS A 92 26.19 6.09 8.88
CA HIS A 92 26.42 5.65 7.49
C HIS A 92 25.84 6.64 6.47
N GLY A 93 24.73 7.31 6.82
CA GLY A 93 24.11 8.32 5.97
C GLY A 93 24.72 9.72 6.05
N GLU A 94 25.71 9.98 6.92
CA GLU A 94 26.49 11.23 6.91
C GLU A 94 27.33 11.39 5.65
N ASN A 95 27.80 10.28 5.07
CA ASN A 95 28.59 10.28 3.84
C ASN A 95 27.74 10.30 2.56
N ILE A 96 26.41 10.29 2.69
CA ILE A 96 25.46 10.38 1.58
C ILE A 96 25.39 11.85 1.14
N ASN A 97 25.60 12.08 -0.15
CA ASN A 97 25.58 13.42 -0.73
C ASN A 97 24.17 14.03 -0.57
N GLU A 98 24.04 15.32 -0.25
CA GLU A 98 22.75 16.02 -0.01
C GLU A 98 21.78 16.00 -1.21
N MET A 99 22.23 15.49 -2.37
CA MET A 99 21.46 15.34 -3.60
C MET A 99 21.28 13.87 -4.04
N GLU A 100 21.61 12.90 -3.19
CA GLU A 100 21.29 11.50 -3.44
C GLU A 100 19.77 11.28 -3.26
N LEU A 101 19.04 11.49 -4.36
CA LEU A 101 17.57 11.49 -4.39
C LEU A 101 16.95 10.10 -4.56
N ASP A 102 17.74 9.06 -4.87
CA ASP A 102 17.26 7.74 -5.24
C ASP A 102 17.53 6.69 -4.17
N TRP A 103 16.53 6.27 -3.41
CA TRP A 103 16.67 5.23 -2.40
C TRP A 103 15.34 4.55 -2.10
N SER A 104 15.43 3.33 -1.54
CA SER A 104 14.28 2.54 -1.12
C SER A 104 14.61 1.81 0.18
N ILE A 105 13.78 1.98 1.20
CA ILE A 105 13.92 1.31 2.50
C ILE A 105 12.62 0.57 2.80
N THR A 106 12.72 -0.69 3.21
CA THR A 106 11.58 -1.48 3.69
C THR A 106 11.68 -1.65 5.20
N ILE A 107 10.57 -1.48 5.90
CA ILE A 107 10.45 -1.69 7.35
C ILE A 107 9.40 -2.76 7.56
N ARG A 108 9.78 -3.87 8.20
CA ARG A 108 8.87 -4.98 8.51
C ARG A 108 8.48 -4.95 9.97
N LEU A 109 7.19 -5.12 10.28
CA LEU A 109 6.69 -5.10 11.64
C LEU A 109 5.34 -5.83 11.79
N TYR A 110 5.07 -6.34 13.00
CA TYR A 110 3.77 -6.87 13.41
C TYR A 110 2.76 -5.78 13.79
N GLY A 111 3.25 -4.60 14.19
CA GLY A 111 2.43 -3.49 14.66
C GLY A 111 3.25 -2.41 15.37
N LEU A 112 2.61 -1.26 15.61
CA LEU A 112 3.25 -0.07 16.18
C LEU A 112 3.04 -0.02 17.69
N ASP A 113 4.08 -0.35 18.45
CA ASP A 113 4.19 0.05 19.85
C ASP A 113 4.92 1.41 19.96
N ARG A 114 5.07 1.93 21.18
CA ARG A 114 5.72 3.21 21.43
C ARG A 114 7.16 3.27 20.90
N GLN A 115 7.95 2.21 21.10
CA GLN A 115 9.36 2.20 20.69
C GLN A 115 9.49 2.17 19.17
N ARG A 116 8.67 1.37 18.50
CA ARG A 116 8.62 1.30 17.03
C ARG A 116 8.10 2.61 16.41
N ASP A 117 7.10 3.24 17.03
CA ASP A 117 6.58 4.55 16.64
C ASP A 117 7.67 5.63 16.72
N ASP A 118 8.42 5.69 17.84
CA ASP A 118 9.55 6.60 18.02
C ASP A 118 10.67 6.34 17.00
N PHE A 119 11.03 5.07 16.78
CA PHE A 119 12.06 4.68 15.80
C PHE A 119 11.70 5.10 14.37
N ILE A 120 10.49 4.76 13.91
CA ILE A 120 10.05 5.06 12.55
C ILE A 120 9.96 6.58 12.33
N ARG A 121 9.50 7.35 13.33
CA ARG A 121 9.48 8.81 13.27
C ARG A 121 10.89 9.38 13.10
N ASN A 122 11.85 8.92 13.90
CA ASN A 122 13.24 9.36 13.82
C ASN A 122 13.88 9.00 12.48
N LEU A 123 13.54 7.82 11.94
CA LEU A 123 14.00 7.40 10.62
C LEU A 123 13.41 8.28 9.50
N VAL A 124 12.11 8.57 9.53
CA VAL A 124 11.46 9.46 8.55
C VAL A 124 12.08 10.86 8.59
N GLU A 125 12.27 11.42 9.79
CA GLU A 125 12.93 12.73 9.97
C GLU A 125 14.34 12.73 9.37
N PHE A 126 15.13 11.71 9.68
CA PHE A 126 16.48 11.56 9.14
C PHE A 126 16.48 11.50 7.60
N LEU A 127 15.66 10.65 7.00
CA LEU A 127 15.58 10.48 5.54
C LEU A 127 15.15 11.76 4.82
N LEU A 128 14.18 12.49 5.39
CA LEU A 128 13.74 13.78 4.86
C LEU A 128 14.80 14.88 5.04
N SER A 129 15.57 14.85 6.14
CA SER A 129 16.64 15.81 6.40
C SER A 129 17.71 15.81 5.30
N LYS A 130 18.04 14.64 4.75
CA LYS A 130 19.02 14.49 3.67
C LYS A 130 18.60 15.15 2.36
N GLN A 131 17.35 15.55 2.24
CA GLN A 131 16.78 16.16 1.05
C GLN A 131 16.22 17.56 1.31
N ASN A 132 16.51 18.16 2.47
CA ASN A 132 15.95 19.45 2.92
C ASN A 132 14.41 19.46 2.96
N LEU A 133 13.81 18.34 3.36
CA LEU A 133 12.35 18.14 3.45
C LEU A 133 11.84 17.99 4.89
N THR A 134 12.61 18.43 5.89
CA THR A 134 12.26 18.22 7.33
C THR A 134 10.92 18.85 7.72
N GLY A 135 10.49 19.93 7.07
CA GLY A 135 9.19 20.55 7.32
C GLY A 135 7.99 19.67 6.96
N HIS A 136 8.21 18.61 6.17
CA HIS A 136 7.17 17.66 5.78
C HIS A 136 7.10 16.44 6.72
N THR A 137 8.04 16.31 7.67
CA THR A 137 8.16 15.14 8.56
C THR A 137 6.85 14.81 9.26
N PHE A 138 6.19 15.78 9.87
CA PHE A 138 4.94 15.56 10.59
C PHE A 138 3.85 14.97 9.68
N ASN A 139 3.63 15.58 8.51
CA ASN A 139 2.61 15.17 7.55
C ASN A 139 2.89 13.77 6.99
N ILE A 140 4.12 13.55 6.53
CA ILE A 140 4.58 12.27 5.99
C ILE A 140 4.46 11.15 7.03
N TYR A 141 4.94 11.41 8.24
CA TYR A 141 4.88 10.45 9.33
C TYR A 141 3.43 10.12 9.71
N THR A 142 2.56 11.13 9.77
CA THR A 142 1.14 10.93 10.04
C THR A 142 0.51 10.02 8.99
N CYS A 143 0.75 10.27 7.70
CA CYS A 143 0.23 9.41 6.65
C CYS A 143 0.76 7.97 6.73
N LEU A 144 2.06 7.80 6.99
CA LEU A 144 2.68 6.49 7.18
C LEU A 144 2.03 5.73 8.34
N LYS A 145 1.88 6.40 9.49
CA LYS A 145 1.32 5.83 10.70
C LYS A 145 -0.11 5.33 10.50
N GLU A 146 -0.96 6.13 9.85
CA GLU A 146 -2.34 5.73 9.55
C GLU A 146 -2.40 4.50 8.61
N LEU A 147 -1.54 4.43 7.59
CA LEU A 147 -1.45 3.24 6.72
C LEU A 147 -0.97 2.01 7.48
N ALA A 148 0.02 2.16 8.36
CA ALA A 148 0.58 1.07 9.17
C ALA A 148 -0.43 0.52 10.19
N ILE A 149 -1.18 1.41 10.87
CA ILE A 149 -2.26 1.01 11.78
C ILE A 149 -3.33 0.22 11.03
N ASN A 150 -3.71 0.67 9.82
CA ASN A 150 -4.69 -0.04 9.00
C ASN A 150 -4.21 -1.43 8.58
N ALA A 151 -2.93 -1.60 8.23
CA ALA A 151 -2.37 -2.91 7.92
C ALA A 151 -2.37 -3.85 9.14
N GLY A 152 -1.99 -3.35 10.31
CA GLY A 152 -2.08 -4.11 11.57
C GLY A 152 -3.50 -4.56 11.88
N LYS A 153 -4.50 -3.67 11.71
CA LYS A 153 -5.92 -3.99 11.89
C LYS A 153 -6.40 -5.05 10.89
N ALA A 154 -5.95 -4.99 9.64
CA ALA A 154 -6.30 -5.99 8.64
C ALA A 154 -5.75 -7.38 9.02
N ASN A 155 -4.52 -7.47 9.54
CA ASN A 155 -3.97 -8.73 10.07
C ASN A 155 -4.79 -9.25 11.25
N TYR A 156 -5.18 -8.35 12.14
CA TYR A 156 -5.97 -8.72 13.31
C TYR A 156 -7.34 -9.26 12.92
N LYS A 157 -8.01 -8.57 11.99
CA LYS A 157 -9.31 -8.96 11.48
C LYS A 157 -9.25 -10.34 10.81
N HIS A 158 -8.18 -10.62 10.07
CA HIS A 158 -7.96 -11.94 9.48
C HIS A 158 -7.83 -13.05 10.55
N LEU A 159 -7.09 -12.80 11.64
CA LEU A 159 -6.97 -13.76 12.74
C LEU A 159 -8.28 -13.92 13.52
N PHE A 160 -9.01 -12.83 13.72
CA PHE A 160 -10.28 -12.79 14.44
C PHE A 160 -11.40 -13.51 13.69
N THR A 161 -11.56 -13.24 12.38
CA THR A 161 -12.52 -13.96 11.53
C THR A 161 -12.24 -15.47 11.51
N ARG A 162 -10.95 -15.85 11.45
CA ARG A 162 -10.52 -17.24 11.55
C ARG A 162 -10.84 -17.86 12.92
N SER A 163 -10.68 -17.13 14.02
CA SER A 163 -11.01 -17.64 15.35
C SER A 163 -12.50 -17.88 15.56
N LEU A 164 -13.34 -17.12 14.84
CA LEU A 164 -14.79 -17.29 14.80
C LEU A 164 -15.25 -18.42 13.85
N ASN A 165 -14.34 -19.09 13.12
CA ASN A 165 -14.65 -20.03 12.03
C ASN A 165 -15.59 -19.44 10.96
N TYR A 166 -15.53 -18.12 10.78
CA TYR A 166 -16.36 -17.43 9.81
C TYR A 166 -15.70 -17.48 8.42
N ASP A 167 -16.45 -17.90 7.41
CA ASP A 167 -15.99 -18.02 6.03
C ASP A 167 -16.57 -16.87 5.18
N GLU A 168 -15.76 -15.82 5.01
CA GLU A 168 -16.07 -14.64 4.18
C GLU A 168 -16.39 -14.99 2.72
N SER A 169 -16.04 -16.18 2.24
CA SER A 169 -16.37 -16.60 0.86
C SER A 169 -17.79 -17.17 0.71
N ARG A 170 -18.48 -17.44 1.82
CA ARG A 170 -19.76 -18.17 1.81
C ARG A 170 -20.95 -17.41 2.40
N ASP A 171 -20.72 -16.44 3.28
CA ASP A 171 -21.79 -15.80 4.05
C ASP A 171 -21.63 -14.28 4.16
N ASP A 172 -22.17 -13.54 3.18
CA ASP A 172 -22.22 -12.07 3.25
C ASP A 172 -23.17 -11.55 4.34
N SER A 173 -24.11 -12.37 4.83
CA SER A 173 -25.16 -11.93 5.76
C SER A 173 -24.66 -11.78 7.19
N GLY A 174 -23.72 -12.63 7.63
CA GLY A 174 -23.07 -12.56 8.94
C GLY A 174 -21.91 -11.55 9.04
N TYR A 175 -21.49 -10.93 7.92
CA TYR A 175 -20.30 -10.08 7.91
C TYR A 175 -20.41 -8.87 8.83
N ARG A 176 -21.59 -8.25 8.92
CA ARG A 176 -21.82 -7.10 9.81
C ARG A 176 -21.63 -7.48 11.27
N ASP A 177 -22.15 -8.62 11.69
CA ASP A 177 -22.04 -9.09 13.08
C ASP A 177 -20.58 -9.38 13.45
N VAL A 178 -19.79 -9.89 12.50
CA VAL A 178 -18.35 -10.11 12.67
C VAL A 178 -17.60 -8.79 12.84
N LEU A 179 -17.95 -7.75 12.08
CA LEU A 179 -17.36 -6.41 12.22
C LEU A 179 -17.72 -5.77 13.56
N GLU A 180 -18.96 -5.91 14.02
CA GLU A 180 -19.36 -5.38 15.33
C GLU A 180 -18.62 -6.08 16.47
N GLN A 181 -18.44 -7.40 16.38
CA GLN A 181 -17.64 -8.15 17.36
C GLN A 181 -16.17 -7.73 17.31
N PHE A 182 -15.60 -7.58 16.12
CA PHE A 182 -14.22 -7.11 15.94
C PHE A 182 -14.01 -5.70 16.50
N LYS A 183 -14.98 -4.80 16.32
CA LYS A 183 -14.94 -3.47 16.89
C LYS A 183 -14.91 -3.49 18.42
N LYS A 184 -15.79 -4.28 19.04
CA LYS A 184 -15.82 -4.45 20.51
C LYS A 184 -14.51 -5.01 21.04
N GLU A 185 -13.94 -6.00 20.34
CA GLU A 185 -12.63 -6.56 20.68
C GLU A 185 -11.52 -5.50 20.69
N ILE A 186 -11.46 -4.62 19.69
CA ILE A 186 -10.51 -3.51 19.65
C ILE A 186 -10.77 -2.49 20.77
N GLU A 187 -12.03 -2.15 21.05
CA GLU A 187 -12.39 -1.19 22.11
C GLU A 187 -12.05 -1.72 23.52
N GLU A 188 -12.22 -3.02 23.75
CA GLU A 188 -12.00 -3.66 25.05
C GLU A 188 -10.52 -3.98 25.32
N HIS A 189 -9.78 -4.42 24.30
CA HIS A 189 -8.42 -4.93 24.46
C HIS A 189 -7.33 -4.03 23.86
N GLY A 190 -7.71 -3.05 23.04
CA GLY A 190 -6.79 -2.15 22.35
C GLY A 190 -5.82 -2.88 21.43
N ASP A 191 -4.72 -2.19 21.07
CA ASP A 191 -3.73 -2.71 20.13
C ASP A 191 -2.77 -3.77 20.73
N ARG A 192 -2.88 -4.09 22.03
CA ARG A 192 -1.95 -5.03 22.69
C ARG A 192 -2.16 -6.48 22.24
N ASN A 193 -3.41 -6.95 22.25
CA ASN A 193 -3.75 -8.29 21.76
C ASN A 193 -3.43 -8.42 20.27
N LEU A 194 -3.63 -7.33 19.52
CA LEU A 194 -3.35 -7.25 18.09
C LEU A 194 -1.89 -7.59 17.76
N VAL A 195 -0.93 -6.93 18.42
CA VAL A 195 0.51 -7.14 18.15
C VAL A 195 0.95 -8.54 18.60
N GLN A 196 0.41 -9.03 19.72
CA GLN A 196 0.76 -10.35 20.22
C GLN A 196 0.27 -11.46 19.28
N MET A 197 -1.01 -11.44 18.89
CA MET A 197 -1.58 -12.45 17.99
C MET A 197 -0.92 -12.43 16.60
N ALA A 198 -0.62 -11.24 16.08
CA ALA A 198 0.14 -11.08 14.84
C ALA A 198 1.53 -11.71 14.94
N ARG A 199 2.24 -11.51 16.07
CA ARG A 199 3.56 -12.11 16.32
C ARG A 199 3.48 -13.63 16.44
N GLU A 200 2.50 -14.17 17.16
CA GLU A 200 2.31 -15.62 17.34
C GLU A 200 1.95 -16.32 16.04
N SER A 201 1.27 -15.62 15.12
CA SER A 201 0.85 -16.16 13.81
C SER A 201 1.79 -15.77 12.66
N ASP A 202 2.92 -15.10 12.95
CA ASP A 202 3.87 -14.58 11.96
C ASP A 202 3.22 -13.72 10.85
N LEU A 203 2.20 -12.93 11.22
CA LEU A 203 1.50 -12.02 10.30
C LEU A 203 2.07 -10.60 10.40
N PHE A 204 3.08 -10.32 9.59
CA PHE A 204 3.69 -9.00 9.45
C PHE A 204 3.14 -8.22 8.25
N TYR A 205 3.46 -6.93 8.22
CA TYR A 205 3.32 -6.09 7.04
C TYR A 205 4.60 -5.30 6.81
N ASP A 206 4.80 -4.85 5.57
CA ASP A 206 5.97 -4.10 5.16
C ASP A 206 5.60 -2.66 4.82
N ILE A 207 6.31 -1.70 5.40
CA ILE A 207 6.27 -0.29 5.00
C ILE A 207 7.44 -0.05 4.06
N VAL A 208 7.16 0.31 2.81
CA VAL A 208 8.17 0.62 1.80
C VAL A 208 8.21 2.11 1.56
N PHE A 209 9.35 2.70 1.88
CA PHE A 209 9.62 4.10 1.71
C PHE A 209 10.60 4.30 0.54
N LYS A 210 10.18 5.01 -0.50
CA LYS A 210 11.00 5.29 -1.68
C LYS A 210 11.13 6.77 -1.96
N SER A 211 12.30 7.15 -2.43
CA SER A 211 12.62 8.47 -2.96
C SER A 211 13.32 8.27 -4.28
N ASN A 212 13.00 9.08 -5.29
CA ASN A 212 13.75 9.16 -6.54
C ASN A 212 13.83 10.64 -6.97
N PRO A 213 14.56 10.98 -8.04
CA PRO A 213 14.68 12.37 -8.47
C PRO A 213 13.35 13.09 -8.77
N ASN A 214 12.29 12.35 -9.07
CA ASN A 214 11.00 12.91 -9.49
C ASN A 214 9.95 12.92 -8.35
N SER A 215 10.08 11.99 -7.40
CA SER A 215 8.98 11.69 -6.49
C SER A 215 9.45 11.02 -5.21
N PHE A 216 8.53 11.03 -4.26
CA PHE A 216 8.59 10.42 -2.96
C PHE A 216 7.36 9.53 -2.83
N SER A 217 7.50 8.33 -2.27
CA SER A 217 6.35 7.45 -2.08
C SER A 217 6.46 6.60 -0.84
N ILE A 218 5.32 6.36 -0.22
CA ILE A 218 5.18 5.46 0.92
C ILE A 218 4.12 4.44 0.56
N TRP A 219 4.44 3.17 0.79
CA TRP A 219 3.57 2.04 0.56
C TRP A 219 3.53 1.17 1.80
N VAL A 220 2.38 0.56 2.06
CA VAL A 220 2.21 -0.50 3.03
C VAL A 220 1.72 -1.73 2.30
N CYS A 221 2.48 -2.82 2.38
CA CYS A 221 2.18 -4.11 1.82
C CYS A 221 1.70 -5.02 2.95
N ASN A 222 0.48 -5.52 2.84
CA ASN A 222 -0.04 -6.53 3.74
C ASN A 222 -0.15 -7.88 3.01
N TYR A 223 0.40 -8.95 3.58
CA TYR A 223 0.51 -10.27 2.96
C TYR A 223 -0.64 -11.20 3.33
N ILE A 224 -1.85 -10.65 3.30
CA ILE A 224 -3.08 -11.40 3.48
C ILE A 224 -3.99 -11.17 2.27
N PRO A 225 -4.72 -12.21 1.81
CA PRO A 225 -5.78 -12.04 0.85
C PRO A 225 -6.84 -11.10 1.41
N ILE A 226 -7.18 -10.07 0.65
CA ILE A 226 -8.31 -9.19 0.96
C ILE A 226 -9.58 -9.78 0.36
N SER A 227 -10.65 -9.83 1.15
CA SER A 227 -11.92 -10.34 0.66
C SER A 227 -12.59 -9.40 -0.33
N ARG A 228 -13.51 -9.96 -1.12
CA ARG A 228 -14.25 -9.19 -2.13
C ARG A 228 -14.98 -8.00 -1.52
N VAL A 229 -15.68 -8.19 -0.40
CA VAL A 229 -16.41 -7.13 0.30
C VAL A 229 -15.49 -6.00 0.75
N GLU A 230 -14.28 -6.32 1.24
CA GLU A 230 -13.31 -5.30 1.61
C GLU A 230 -12.71 -4.57 0.40
N LYS A 231 -12.43 -5.27 -0.70
CA LYS A 231 -12.00 -4.65 -1.97
C LYS A 231 -13.01 -3.61 -2.43
N GLU A 232 -14.29 -4.00 -2.52
CA GLU A 232 -15.39 -3.13 -2.97
C GLU A 232 -15.55 -1.89 -2.06
N ARG A 233 -15.45 -2.08 -0.74
CA ARG A 233 -15.47 -0.97 0.24
C ARG A 233 -14.29 -0.03 0.08
N LEU A 234 -13.08 -0.56 -0.12
CA LEU A 234 -11.87 0.27 -0.26
C LEU A 234 -11.90 1.06 -1.57
N ILE A 235 -12.32 0.44 -2.68
CA ILE A 235 -12.49 1.10 -3.98
C ILE A 235 -13.50 2.25 -3.88
N THR A 236 -14.65 2.00 -3.24
CA THR A 236 -15.70 3.00 -3.05
C THR A 236 -15.20 4.16 -2.18
N ARG A 237 -14.52 3.87 -1.05
CA ARG A 237 -13.97 4.91 -0.15
C ARG A 237 -12.93 5.79 -0.82
N LEU A 238 -12.07 5.19 -1.65
CA LEU A 238 -11.02 5.91 -2.37
C LEU A 238 -11.53 6.58 -3.65
N ASN A 239 -12.83 6.43 -3.95
CA ASN A 239 -13.47 6.95 -5.15
C ASN A 239 -12.69 6.61 -6.44
N LEU A 240 -12.20 5.37 -6.53
CA LEU A 240 -11.37 4.91 -7.66
C LEU A 240 -12.19 4.58 -8.92
N ASN A 241 -13.52 4.79 -8.87
CA ASN A 241 -14.42 4.46 -9.97
C ASN A 241 -14.56 5.65 -10.95
N HIS A 242 -14.15 5.42 -12.20
CA HIS A 242 -14.60 6.16 -13.39
C HIS A 242 -15.78 5.46 -14.10
N PHE A 243 -16.39 4.45 -13.47
CA PHE A 243 -17.52 3.70 -14.00
C PHE A 243 -18.67 3.69 -12.99
N ASP A 244 -19.84 4.08 -13.48
CA ASP A 244 -21.12 4.05 -12.78
C ASP A 244 -21.36 2.68 -12.14
N MET A 245 -21.25 2.63 -10.81
CA MET A 245 -21.84 1.57 -10.01
C MET A 245 -23.18 2.09 -9.50
N GLU A 246 -24.25 1.89 -10.29
CA GLU A 246 -25.67 2.08 -9.90
C GLU A 246 -26.12 1.11 -8.78
N HIS A 247 -25.20 0.39 -8.16
CA HIS A 247 -25.41 -0.38 -6.95
C HIS A 247 -24.44 0.07 -5.85
N ALA A 248 -24.35 1.38 -5.63
CA ALA A 248 -24.04 1.88 -4.30
C ALA A 248 -25.17 1.41 -3.39
N PHE A 249 -24.99 0.26 -2.75
CA PHE A 249 -25.91 -0.23 -1.74
C PHE A 249 -26.14 0.90 -0.74
N ASP A 250 -27.39 1.35 -0.74
CA ASP A 250 -27.97 2.27 0.22
C ASP A 250 -27.76 1.71 1.63
N GLN A 251 -26.64 2.12 2.23
CA GLN A 251 -26.34 2.00 3.64
C GLN A 251 -25.79 3.35 4.07
N GLY A 252 -26.67 4.34 4.02
CA GLY A 252 -26.64 5.37 5.04
C GLY A 252 -26.85 4.70 6.39
N ASP A 253 -25.75 4.34 7.05
CA ASP A 253 -25.52 4.53 8.47
C ASP A 253 -24.11 4.03 8.80
N ASP A 254 -23.21 4.97 9.08
CA ASP A 254 -22.72 5.26 10.43
C ASP A 254 -22.68 4.14 11.50
N LEU A 255 -22.52 2.87 11.13
CA LEU A 255 -21.99 1.85 12.02
C LEU A 255 -20.45 1.93 12.03
N ASN A 256 -20.03 3.05 12.62
CA ASN A 256 -18.67 3.52 12.85
C ASN A 256 -17.82 2.46 13.57
N GLU A 257 -17.14 1.58 12.83
CA GLU A 257 -15.74 1.38 13.15
C GLU A 257 -15.06 2.75 13.00
N GLY A 258 -14.19 3.18 13.92
CA GLY A 258 -13.38 4.40 13.75
C GLY A 258 -12.37 4.34 12.58
N ALA A 259 -12.72 3.65 11.48
CA ALA A 259 -11.88 3.15 10.40
C ALA A 259 -11.91 4.00 9.11
N GLY A 260 -12.70 5.08 9.06
CA GLY A 260 -12.69 6.04 7.94
C GLY A 260 -11.77 7.26 8.17
N LEU A 261 -11.46 7.57 9.42
CA LEU A 261 -10.76 8.80 9.80
C LEU A 261 -9.31 8.83 9.30
N GLY A 262 -8.61 7.69 9.34
CA GLY A 262 -7.21 7.61 8.94
C GLY A 262 -7.00 7.87 7.45
N LEU A 263 -7.79 7.22 6.58
CA LEU A 263 -7.72 7.48 5.12
C LEU A 263 -8.17 8.90 4.78
N ASN A 264 -9.19 9.42 5.45
CA ASN A 264 -9.62 10.81 5.29
C ASN A 264 -8.54 11.81 5.73
N LEU A 265 -7.81 11.52 6.80
CA LEU A 265 -6.68 12.33 7.26
C LEU A 265 -5.55 12.31 6.23
N ILE A 266 -5.21 11.13 5.70
CA ILE A 266 -4.22 11.01 4.61
C ILE A 266 -4.66 11.85 3.42
N MET A 267 -5.91 11.72 2.95
CA MET A 267 -6.42 12.49 1.82
C MET A 267 -6.34 14.00 2.05
N LYS A 268 -6.69 14.49 3.25
CA LYS A 268 -6.56 15.91 3.61
C LYS A 268 -5.12 16.40 3.60
N ILE A 269 -4.19 15.60 4.14
CA ILE A 269 -2.77 15.92 4.11
C ILE A 269 -2.28 15.99 2.66
N LEU A 270 -2.65 15.01 1.82
CA LEU A 270 -2.23 14.96 0.41
C LEU A 270 -2.83 16.08 -0.44
N ASP A 271 -4.06 16.52 -0.15
CA ASP A 271 -4.64 17.71 -0.78
C ASP A 271 -3.86 18.99 -0.41
N SER A 272 -3.29 19.09 0.80
CA SER A 272 -2.40 20.21 1.16
C SER A 272 -1.11 20.24 0.34
N TYR A 273 -0.71 19.10 -0.25
CA TYR A 273 0.37 19.01 -1.24
C TYR A 273 -0.11 19.22 -2.69
N GLY A 274 -1.39 19.50 -2.91
CA GLY A 274 -1.98 19.67 -4.24
C GLY A 274 -2.26 18.36 -4.98
N VAL A 275 -2.23 17.21 -4.29
CA VAL A 275 -2.57 15.91 -4.89
C VAL A 275 -4.06 15.66 -4.75
N ARG A 276 -4.80 15.92 -5.83
CA ARG A 276 -6.28 15.82 -5.85
C ARG A 276 -6.85 14.62 -6.59
N GLN A 277 -6.13 14.15 -7.60
CA GLN A 277 -6.54 12.97 -8.36
C GLN A 277 -5.78 11.77 -7.82
N GLU A 278 -6.52 10.72 -7.45
CA GLU A 278 -5.98 9.46 -6.94
C GLU A 278 -4.89 9.67 -5.86
N PRO A 279 -5.19 10.41 -4.77
CA PRO A 279 -4.20 10.74 -3.75
C PRO A 279 -3.61 9.48 -3.10
N ILE A 280 -4.44 8.45 -2.94
CA ILE A 280 -4.06 7.13 -2.47
C ILE A 280 -4.24 6.15 -3.63
N ARG A 281 -3.28 5.23 -3.77
CA ARG A 281 -3.30 4.15 -4.74
C ARG A 281 -3.34 2.82 -4.01
N VAL A 282 -4.05 1.87 -4.59
CA VAL A 282 -4.15 0.50 -4.09
C VAL A 282 -3.89 -0.49 -5.22
N VAL A 283 -3.21 -1.59 -4.90
CA VAL A 283 -3.00 -2.73 -5.79
C VAL A 283 -3.38 -3.99 -5.02
N PHE A 284 -4.24 -4.80 -5.61
CA PHE A 284 -4.64 -6.09 -5.07
C PHE A 284 -3.87 -7.19 -5.79
N TYR A 285 -3.11 -7.97 -5.04
CA TYR A 285 -2.49 -9.21 -5.48
C TYR A 285 -3.31 -10.40 -4.95
N PRO A 286 -3.15 -11.61 -5.51
CA PRO A 286 -3.85 -12.80 -5.01
C PRO A 286 -3.62 -13.09 -3.52
N ASP A 287 -2.41 -12.79 -3.03
CA ASP A 287 -1.93 -13.10 -1.68
C ASP A 287 -1.53 -11.85 -0.87
N ALA A 288 -1.69 -10.66 -1.43
CA ALA A 288 -1.29 -9.42 -0.76
C ALA A 288 -2.12 -8.22 -1.21
N THR A 289 -2.19 -7.22 -0.36
CA THR A 289 -2.73 -5.90 -0.70
C THR A 289 -1.67 -4.84 -0.45
N LYS A 290 -1.49 -3.96 -1.41
CA LYS A 290 -0.55 -2.84 -1.30
C LYS A 290 -1.30 -1.53 -1.42
N ILE A 291 -1.14 -0.65 -0.44
CA ILE A 291 -1.78 0.68 -0.40
C ILE A 291 -0.73 1.73 -0.11
N GLY A 292 -0.85 2.91 -0.71
CA GLY A 292 0.13 3.97 -0.50
C GLY A 292 -0.15 5.23 -1.28
N PHE A 293 0.82 6.13 -1.30
CA PHE A 293 0.72 7.40 -2.01
C PHE A 293 2.05 7.80 -2.65
N VAL A 294 1.96 8.71 -3.63
CA VAL A 294 3.12 9.28 -4.31
C VAL A 294 2.99 10.80 -4.28
N LEU A 295 4.02 11.47 -3.75
CA LEU A 295 4.19 12.92 -3.81
C LEU A 295 5.27 13.24 -4.82
N LYS A 296 4.99 14.10 -5.80
CA LYS A 296 6.05 14.60 -6.67
C LYS A 296 6.90 15.62 -5.92
N ARG A 297 8.17 15.75 -6.29
CA ARG A 297 9.05 16.73 -5.64
C ARG A 297 8.60 18.17 -5.83
N GLU A 298 8.00 18.50 -6.96
CA GLU A 298 7.41 19.83 -7.22
C GLU A 298 6.35 20.23 -6.19
N ASN A 299 5.67 19.24 -5.60
CA ASN A 299 4.65 19.45 -4.57
C ASN A 299 5.26 19.59 -3.17
N MET A 300 6.53 19.25 -2.97
CA MET A 300 7.22 19.29 -1.68
C MET A 300 8.38 20.30 -1.73
N PRO A 301 8.10 21.61 -1.61
CA PRO A 301 9.16 22.61 -1.63
C PRO A 301 10.14 22.36 -0.48
N ALA A 302 11.44 22.56 -0.77
CA ALA A 302 12.48 22.45 0.24
C ALA A 302 12.19 23.43 1.38
N THR A 303 12.36 22.98 2.62
CA THR A 303 12.32 23.88 3.76
C THR A 303 13.49 24.85 3.66
N ALA A 304 13.19 26.16 3.69
CA ALA A 304 14.22 27.17 3.86
C ALA A 304 15.08 26.81 5.10
N PRO A 305 16.41 26.95 5.04
CA PRO A 305 17.24 26.73 6.21
C PRO A 305 16.71 27.61 7.34
N ARG A 306 16.44 27.02 8.51
CA ARG A 306 16.10 27.79 9.71
C ARG A 306 17.22 28.82 9.88
N SER A 307 16.88 30.11 9.77
CA SER A 307 17.79 31.19 10.12
C SER A 307 18.31 30.93 11.53
N ALA A 308 19.63 30.80 11.65
CA ALA A 308 20.33 30.63 12.92
C ALA A 308 20.06 31.81 13.87
#